data_AF-A0A6G8TX81-F1
#
_entry.id   AF-A0A6G8TX81-F1
#
_cell.length_a   1.000
_cell.length_b   1.000
_cell.length_c   1.000
_cell.angle_alpha   90.00
_cell.angle_beta   90.00
_cell.angle_gamma   90.00
#
_symmetry.space_group_name_H-M   'P 1'
#
loop_
_entity.id
_entity.type
_entity.pdbx_description
1 polymer ?
#
loop_
_entity_poly.entity_id
_entity_poly.type
_entity_poly.pdbx_seq_one_letter_code
_entity_poly.pdbx_strand_id
1 'polypeptide(L)'
;MIGNFTVRVARIEMIESNERGEDIRLTFHIEGHQTSFNLPIFLNSREFDDTEVVKIGRSKLHDVFRQLCCQCQDWQLSEDERRQLAEINVRPATLI
;
A
#
# COMPACT_ATOMS: atom_id res chain seq x y z
N MET A 1 -8.68 12.62 14.78
CA MET A 1 -7.32 12.06 14.61
C MET A 1 -7.31 11.30 13.30
N ILE A 2 -6.40 11.64 12.38
CA ILE A 2 -6.14 10.80 11.21
C ILE A 2 -5.72 9.43 11.74
N GLY A 3 -6.43 8.37 11.36
CA GLY A 3 -6.13 7.03 11.84
C GLY A 3 -4.73 6.64 11.39
N ASN A 4 -3.81 6.45 12.33
CA ASN A 4 -2.46 6.03 12.00
C ASN A 4 -2.48 4.58 11.50
N PHE A 5 -1.75 4.32 10.42
CA PHE A 5 -1.45 2.97 10.00
C PHE A 5 -0.34 2.39 10.87
N THR A 6 -0.52 1.16 11.31
CA THR A 6 0.54 0.34 11.90
C THR A 6 1.20 -0.46 10.79
N VAL A 7 2.53 -0.37 10.69
CA VAL A 7 3.32 -1.14 9.71
C VAL A 7 4.28 -2.05 10.44
N ARG A 8 4.24 -3.35 10.13
CA ARG A 8 5.09 -4.38 10.75
C ARG A 8 5.64 -5.33 9.71
N VAL A 9 6.82 -5.90 9.96
CA VAL A 9 7.31 -7.03 9.16
C VAL A 9 6.47 -8.25 9.53
N ALA A 10 5.82 -8.85 8.54
CA ALA A 10 5.03 -10.06 8.70
C ALA A 10 5.86 -11.32 8.40
N ARG A 11 6.71 -11.24 7.36
CA ARG A 11 7.49 -12.39 6.90
C ARG A 11 8.74 -11.96 6.14
N ILE A 12 9.80 -12.74 6.27
CA ILE A 12 11.01 -12.66 5.44
C ILE A 12 11.23 -14.05 4.85
N GLU A 13 11.39 -14.14 3.54
CA GLU A 13 11.56 -15.40 2.82
C GLU A 13 12.66 -15.26 1.77
N MET A 14 13.54 -16.25 1.69
CA MET A 14 14.34 -16.46 0.49
C MET A 14 13.45 -17.10 -0.57
N ILE A 15 13.52 -16.61 -1.79
CA ILE A 15 12.75 -17.09 -2.95
C ILE A 15 13.70 -17.43 -4.09
N GLU A 16 13.23 -18.19 -5.08
CA GLU A 16 13.96 -18.32 -6.34
C GLU A 16 14.12 -16.93 -6.97
N SER A 17 15.35 -16.64 -7.42
CA SER A 17 15.66 -15.35 -8.02
C SER A 17 14.74 -15.08 -9.21
N ASN A 18 14.06 -13.93 -9.20
CA ASN A 18 13.21 -13.53 -10.31
C ASN A 18 14.02 -12.95 -11.49
N GLU A 19 13.36 -12.52 -12.56
CA GLU A 19 14.00 -11.92 -13.75
C GLU A 19 14.82 -10.66 -13.42
N ARG A 20 14.56 -10.00 -12.29
CA ARG A 20 15.29 -8.82 -11.80
C ARG A 20 16.42 -9.19 -10.83
N GLY A 21 16.64 -10.48 -10.59
CA GLY A 21 17.65 -10.98 -9.66
C GLY A 21 17.26 -10.86 -8.18
N GLU A 22 16.02 -10.49 -7.87
CA GLU A 22 15.54 -10.39 -6.49
C GLU A 22 15.25 -11.79 -5.97
N ASP A 23 15.84 -12.13 -4.83
CA ASP A 23 15.81 -13.44 -4.20
C ASP A 23 15.37 -13.40 -2.73
N ILE A 24 15.01 -12.22 -2.24
CA ILE A 24 14.40 -12.01 -0.92
C ILE A 24 13.03 -11.36 -1.10
N ARG A 25 12.02 -11.95 -0.46
CA ARG A 25 10.69 -11.36 -0.29
C ARG A 25 10.48 -10.97 1.16
N LEU A 26 10.38 -9.66 1.40
CA LEU A 26 10.03 -9.09 2.69
C LEU A 26 8.59 -8.59 2.67
N THR A 27 7.71 -9.25 3.41
CA THR A 27 6.29 -8.89 3.47
C THR A 27 6.02 -8.00 4.66
N PHE A 28 5.44 -6.83 4.41
CA PHE A 28 4.93 -5.93 5.44
C PHE A 28 3.43 -6.11 5.61
N HIS A 29 2.98 -6.20 6.86
CA HIS A 29 1.59 -6.05 7.22
C HIS A 29 1.30 -4.61 7.55
N ILE A 30 0.27 -4.06 6.92
CA ILE A 30 -0.18 -2.68 7.09
C ILE A 30 -1.62 -2.73 7.55
N GLU A 31 -1.89 -2.12 8.69
CA GLU A 31 -3.22 -2.12 9.30
C GLU A 31 -3.61 -0.69 9.67
N GLY A 32 -4.77 -0.26 9.22
CA GLY A 32 -5.41 1.01 9.59
C GLY A 32 -6.86 0.79 9.99
N HIS A 33 -7.58 1.87 10.28
CA HIS A 33 -8.93 1.77 10.83
C HIS A 33 -9.93 1.06 9.91
N GLN A 34 -9.82 1.27 8.59
CA GLN A 34 -10.79 0.77 7.60
C GLN A 34 -10.19 -0.28 6.65
N THR A 35 -8.90 -0.59 6.77
CA THR A 35 -8.22 -1.51 5.85
C THR A 35 -7.03 -2.18 6.50
N SER A 36 -6.78 -3.42 6.08
CA SER A 36 -5.63 -4.21 6.47
C SER A 36 -5.17 -5.02 5.26
N PHE A 37 -3.88 -5.02 4.97
CA PHE A 37 -3.32 -5.70 3.82
C PHE A 37 -1.85 -6.06 4.02
N ASN A 38 -1.38 -7.01 3.20
CA ASN A 38 0.01 -7.41 3.13
C ASN A 38 0.63 -6.90 1.84
N LEU A 39 1.82 -6.29 1.93
CA LEU A 39 2.55 -5.78 0.78
C LEU A 39 3.95 -6.41 0.74
N PRO A 40 4.25 -7.24 -0.28
CA PRO A 40 5.59 -7.76 -0.49
C PRO A 40 6.52 -6.70 -1.08
N ILE A 41 7.74 -6.64 -0.56
CA ILE A 41 8.88 -5.90 -1.12
C ILE A 41 9.95 -6.91 -1.53
N PHE A 42 10.38 -6.82 -2.77
CA PHE A 42 11.40 -7.70 -3.34
C PHE A 42 12.77 -7.04 -3.28
N LEU A 43 13.76 -7.80 -2.82
CA LEU A 43 15.12 -7.35 -2.58
C LEU A 43 16.10 -8.35 -3.19
N ASN A 44 17.26 -7.85 -3.60
CA ASN A 44 18.36 -8.63 -4.15
C ASN A 44 19.46 -8.75 -3.09
N SER A 45 19.63 -9.95 -2.52
CA SER A 45 20.61 -10.23 -1.46
C SER A 45 22.04 -9.83 -1.81
N ARG A 46 22.38 -9.74 -3.11
CA ARG A 46 23.73 -9.37 -3.57
C ARG A 46 24.05 -7.88 -3.40
N GLU A 47 23.03 -7.05 -3.16
CA GLU A 47 23.18 -5.60 -3.06
C GLU A 47 23.45 -5.11 -1.64
N PHE A 48 23.33 -5.98 -0.63
CA PHE A 48 23.42 -5.58 0.77
C PHE A 48 23.79 -6.74 1.70
N ASP A 49 24.20 -6.39 2.93
CA ASP A 49 24.43 -7.37 3.99
C ASP A 49 23.10 -7.88 4.58
N ASP A 50 23.08 -9.16 4.96
CA ASP A 50 21.91 -9.87 5.50
C ASP A 50 21.37 -9.20 6.77
N THR A 51 22.23 -8.48 7.50
CA THR A 51 21.85 -7.76 8.72
C THR A 51 20.99 -6.50 8.46
N GLU A 52 20.94 -6.02 7.22
CA GLU A 52 20.28 -4.76 6.85
C GLU A 52 18.97 -4.92 6.06
N VAL A 53 18.55 -6.16 5.77
CA VAL A 53 17.36 -6.51 4.98
C VAL A 53 16.12 -5.70 5.38
N VAL A 54 15.84 -5.59 6.68
CA VAL A 54 14.66 -4.86 7.19
C VAL A 54 14.77 -3.36 6.95
N LYS A 55 15.96 -2.76 7.12
CA LYS A 55 16.15 -1.32 6.89
C LYS A 55 15.95 -0.98 5.42
N ILE A 56 16.53 -1.77 4.53
CA ILE A 56 16.46 -1.57 3.08
C ILE A 56 15.02 -1.79 2.62
N GLY A 57 14.37 -2.85 3.09
CA GLY A 57 12.97 -3.10 2.85
C GLY A 57 12.05 -1.95 3.28
N ARG A 58 12.32 -1.34 4.44
CA ARG A 58 11.59 -0.14 4.89
C ARG A 58 11.85 1.07 3.98
N SER A 59 13.08 1.26 3.52
CA SER A 59 13.43 2.32 2.57
C SER A 59 12.67 2.15 1.24
N LYS A 60 12.71 0.96 0.65
CA LYS A 60 11.96 0.66 -0.58
C LYS A 60 10.45 0.81 -0.38
N LEU A 61 9.91 0.36 0.76
CA LEU A 61 8.50 0.52 1.10
C LEU A 61 8.11 2.01 1.16
N HIS A 62 8.96 2.85 1.75
CA HIS A 62 8.73 4.30 1.78
C HIS A 62 8.67 4.88 0.35
N ASP A 63 9.58 4.46 -0.54
CA ASP A 63 9.59 4.95 -1.92
C ASP A 63 8.33 4.51 -2.70
N VAL A 64 7.87 3.27 -2.49
CA VAL A 64 6.60 2.77 -3.03
C VAL A 64 5.43 3.62 -2.54
N PHE A 65 5.34 3.89 -1.23
CA PHE A 65 4.28 4.74 -0.70
C PHE A 65 4.36 6.18 -1.21
N ARG A 66 5.56 6.73 -1.38
CA ARG A 66 5.73 8.07 -1.96
C ARG A 66 5.19 8.11 -3.39
N GLN A 67 5.49 7.11 -4.21
CA GLN A 67 4.98 7.01 -5.58
C GLN A 67 3.45 6.84 -5.60
N LEU A 68 2.91 5.93 -4.78
CA LEU A 68 1.47 5.72 -4.66
C LEU A 68 0.75 6.99 -4.20
N CYS A 69 1.29 7.68 -3.20
CA CYS A 69 0.73 8.93 -2.69
C CYS A 69 0.63 9.99 -3.79
N CYS A 70 1.66 10.16 -4.62
CA CYS A 70 1.61 11.05 -5.77
C CYS A 70 0.50 10.65 -6.76
N GLN A 71 0.37 9.36 -7.10
CA GLN A 71 -0.68 8.90 -8.02
C GLN A 71 -2.10 9.03 -7.44
N CYS A 72 -2.26 8.87 -6.13
CA CYS A 72 -3.55 9.02 -5.46
C CYS A 72 -4.06 10.47 -5.43
N GLN A 73 -3.21 11.47 -5.68
CA GLN A 73 -3.67 12.87 -5.78
C GLN A 73 -4.64 13.04 -6.94
N ASP A 74 -4.37 12.38 -8.07
CA ASP A 74 -5.21 12.44 -9.27
C ASP A 74 -6.41 11.47 -9.21
N TRP A 75 -6.36 10.49 -8.31
CA TRP A 75 -7.41 9.47 -8.15
C TRP A 75 -8.57 9.92 -7.24
N GLN A 76 -8.64 11.21 -6.92
CA GLN A 76 -9.79 11.74 -6.20
C GLN A 76 -10.95 11.96 -7.16
N LEU A 77 -12.16 11.66 -6.69
CA LEU A 77 -13.37 12.01 -7.43
C LEU A 77 -13.41 13.52 -7.70
N SER A 78 -13.71 13.87 -8.94
CA SER A 78 -14.04 15.23 -9.35
C SER A 78 -15.29 15.74 -8.61
N GLU A 79 -15.51 17.05 -8.62
CA GLU A 79 -16.72 17.63 -8.01
C GLU A 79 -18.01 17.08 -8.64
N ASP A 80 -17.99 16.84 -9.95
CA ASP A 80 -19.14 16.30 -10.67
C ASP A 80 -19.43 14.86 -10.26
N GLU A 81 -18.41 14.00 -10.16
CA GLU A 81 -18.58 12.62 -9.67
C GLU A 81 -19.08 12.59 -8.22
N ARG A 82 -18.58 13.50 -7.37
CA ARG A 82 -19.08 13.62 -5.98
C ARG A 82 -20.54 14.04 -5.95
N ARG A 83 -20.95 14.97 -6.82
CA ARG A 83 -22.35 15.43 -6.93
C ARG A 83 -23.27 14.30 -7.37
N GLN A 84 -22.87 13.54 -8.39
CA GLN A 84 -23.62 12.36 -8.85
C GLN A 84 -23.80 11.32 -7.74
N LEU A 85 -22.73 11.03 -6.97
CA LEU A 85 -22.84 10.10 -5.84
C LEU A 85 -23.78 10.62 -4.74
N ALA A 86 -23.84 11.93 -4.50
CA ALA A 86 -24.76 12.50 -3.51
C ALA A 86 -26.23 12.36 -3.95
N GLU A 87 -26.50 12.53 -5.24
CA GLU A 87 -27.85 12.39 -5.82
C GLU A 87 -28.36 10.93 -5.80
N ILE A 88 -27.48 9.94 -5.87
CA ILE A 88 -27.85 8.51 -5.75
C ILE A 88 -28.50 8.19 -4.38
N ASN A 89 -28.09 8.88 -3.31
CA ASN A 89 -28.69 8.72 -1.99
C ASN A 89 -30.04 9.42 -1.84
N VAL A 90 -30.40 10.33 -2.76
CA VAL A 90 -31.72 10.94 -2.84
C VAL A 90 -32.63 10.02 -3.65
N ARG A 91 -32.87 8.80 -3.15
CA ARG A 91 -34.04 8.05 -3.61
C ARG A 91 -35.28 8.91 -3.33
N PRO A 92 -36.17 9.15 -4.29
CA PRO A 92 -37.41 9.87 -4.00
C PRO A 92 -38.11 9.11 -2.89
N ALA A 93 -38.36 9.77 -1.75
CA ALA A 93 -39.27 9.27 -0.75
C ALA A 93 -40.55 8.93 -1.50
N THR A 94 -40.88 7.65 -1.56
CA THR A 94 -42.11 7.17 -2.17
C THR A 94 -43.24 7.98 -1.55
N LEU A 95 -43.84 8.87 -2.34
CA LEU A 95 -45.11 9.49 -2.03
C LEU A 95 -46.11 8.33 -1.99
N ILE A 96 -46.39 7.84 -0.78
CA ILE A 96 -47.55 6.99 -0.47
C ILE A 96 -48.67 7.93 -0.06
#